data_AF-A0A2V1GUF0-F1
#
_entry.id   AF-A0A2V1GUF0-F1
#
_cell.length_a   1.000
_cell.length_b   1.000
_cell.length_c   1.000
_cell.angle_alpha   90.00
_cell.angle_beta   90.00
_cell.angle_gamma   90.00
#
_symmetry.space_group_name_H-M   'P 1'
#
loop_
_entity.id
_entity.type
_entity.pdbx_description
1 polymer ?
#
loop_
_entity_poly.entity_id
_entity_poly.type
_entity_poly.pdbx_seq_one_letter_code
_entity_poly.pdbx_strand_id
1 'polypeptide(L)'
;MKLWEDTANQLKGRQVFAQDHLGWSRSTIQKGAIELATGQDFQDQFHLRGRKKAEERPPQLLDHIQEIVEPTSQTDPTFRSTRSYTPITAGMVRQKLISQFKYKDKTLPCERTILNKLNQLGYHPMKVHKCNPLKTPETDVTFDQVHRINCVADLTKGILELSMDAKATLGIGDFSRRIKCRQKIMHTTMILHQNKS
;
A
#
# COMPACT_ATOMS: atom_id res chain seq x y z
N MET A 1 -50.97 -22.65 -7.98
CA MET A 1 -49.78 -22.55 -8.87
C MET A 1 -50.14 -22.56 -10.37
N LYS A 2 -51.18 -23.26 -10.84
CA LYS A 2 -51.56 -23.34 -12.27
C LYS A 2 -51.85 -22.01 -13.00
N LEU A 3 -52.32 -20.97 -12.30
CA LEU A 3 -52.71 -19.70 -12.92
C LEU A 3 -51.53 -18.94 -13.59
N TRP A 4 -50.32 -19.12 -13.06
CA TRP A 4 -49.11 -18.45 -13.56
C TRP A 4 -48.51 -19.18 -14.77
N GLU A 5 -48.67 -20.50 -14.85
CA GLU A 5 -48.23 -21.32 -16.00
C GLU A 5 -49.08 -21.04 -17.24
N ASP A 6 -50.39 -20.86 -17.07
CA ASP A 6 -51.33 -20.58 -18.16
C ASP A 6 -51.09 -19.19 -18.78
N THR A 7 -50.90 -18.18 -17.94
CA THR A 7 -50.63 -16.79 -18.38
C THR A 7 -49.30 -16.66 -19.12
N ALA A 8 -48.25 -17.33 -18.66
CA ALA A 8 -46.95 -17.28 -19.32
C ALA A 8 -46.89 -18.10 -20.61
N ASN A 9 -47.62 -19.23 -20.71
CA ASN A 9 -47.78 -19.94 -21.99
C ASN A 9 -48.59 -19.12 -23.01
N GLN A 10 -49.60 -18.36 -22.55
CA GLN A 10 -50.41 -17.48 -23.41
C GLN A 10 -49.62 -16.27 -23.97
N LEU A 11 -48.48 -15.93 -23.35
CA LEU A 11 -47.56 -14.88 -23.80
C LEU A 11 -46.47 -15.38 -24.76
N LYS A 12 -46.37 -16.69 -25.05
CA LYS A 12 -45.46 -17.21 -26.09
C LYS A 12 -45.80 -16.55 -27.44
N GLY A 13 -44.85 -15.78 -27.97
CA GLY A 13 -45.01 -15.02 -29.23
C GLY A 13 -45.65 -13.63 -29.07
N ARG A 14 -46.08 -13.22 -27.87
CA ARG A 14 -46.70 -11.92 -27.56
C ARG A 14 -45.81 -11.01 -26.71
N GLN A 15 -44.50 -11.02 -26.97
CA GLN A 15 -43.52 -10.21 -26.25
C GLN A 15 -43.80 -8.70 -26.36
N VAL A 16 -44.30 -8.25 -27.52
CA VAL A 16 -44.70 -6.85 -27.76
C VAL A 16 -45.89 -6.46 -26.87
N PHE A 17 -46.92 -7.31 -26.79
CA PHE A 17 -48.10 -7.06 -25.96
C PHE A 17 -47.74 -6.94 -24.47
N ALA A 18 -46.91 -7.86 -23.96
CA ALA A 18 -46.45 -7.79 -22.56
C ALA A 18 -45.53 -6.60 -22.29
N GLN A 19 -44.72 -6.18 -23.26
CA GLN A 19 -43.96 -4.94 -23.12
C GLN A 19 -44.89 -3.73 -23.04
N ASP A 20 -45.87 -3.62 -23.94
CA ASP A 20 -46.73 -2.44 -24.06
C ASP A 20 -47.74 -2.33 -22.91
N HIS A 21 -48.29 -3.45 -22.43
CA HIS A 21 -49.36 -3.46 -21.42
C HIS A 21 -48.84 -3.69 -19.99
N LEU A 22 -47.72 -4.41 -19.82
CA LEU A 22 -47.17 -4.74 -18.50
C LEU A 22 -45.83 -4.05 -18.22
N GLY A 23 -45.23 -3.38 -19.21
CA GLY A 23 -43.92 -2.73 -19.08
C GLY A 23 -42.75 -3.70 -18.96
N TRP A 24 -42.95 -4.98 -19.27
CA TRP A 24 -41.91 -6.00 -19.10
C TRP A 24 -40.89 -5.97 -20.22
N SER A 25 -39.61 -6.20 -19.88
CA SER A 25 -38.57 -6.29 -20.89
C SER A 25 -38.73 -7.55 -21.73
N ARG A 26 -38.57 -7.43 -23.05
CA ARG A 26 -38.67 -8.58 -23.97
C ARG A 26 -37.70 -9.71 -23.61
N SER A 27 -36.49 -9.38 -23.14
CA SER A 27 -35.50 -10.37 -22.71
C SER A 27 -35.92 -11.12 -21.45
N THR A 28 -36.60 -10.45 -20.51
CA THR A 28 -37.17 -11.10 -19.31
C THR A 28 -38.29 -12.05 -19.68
N ILE A 29 -39.18 -11.64 -20.60
CA ILE A 29 -40.29 -12.48 -21.09
C ILE A 29 -39.74 -13.72 -21.82
N GLN A 30 -38.75 -13.52 -22.69
CA GLN A 30 -38.12 -14.62 -23.43
C GLN A 30 -37.44 -15.61 -22.50
N LYS A 31 -36.73 -15.11 -21.48
CA LYS A 31 -36.10 -15.94 -20.45
C LYS A 31 -37.14 -16.78 -19.71
N GLY A 32 -38.20 -16.15 -19.18
CA GLY A 32 -39.27 -16.86 -18.46
C GLY A 32 -40.00 -17.90 -19.32
N ALA A 33 -40.20 -17.62 -20.61
CA ALA A 33 -40.82 -18.58 -21.53
C ALA A 33 -39.95 -19.82 -21.78
N ILE A 34 -38.61 -19.65 -21.80
CA ILE A 34 -37.65 -20.75 -21.91
C ILE A 34 -37.63 -21.54 -20.59
N GLU A 35 -37.52 -20.87 -19.44
CA GLU A 35 -37.53 -21.48 -18.10
C GLU A 35 -38.74 -22.41 -17.91
N LEU A 36 -39.93 -21.92 -18.27
CA LEU A 36 -41.17 -22.70 -18.21
C LEU A 36 -41.20 -23.87 -19.19
N ALA A 37 -40.61 -23.71 -20.38
CA ALA A 37 -40.56 -24.79 -21.36
C ALA A 37 -39.57 -25.90 -20.97
N THR A 38 -38.46 -25.55 -20.32
CA THR A 38 -37.43 -26.48 -19.88
C THR A 38 -37.64 -27.01 -18.47
N GLY A 39 -38.51 -26.38 -17.66
CA GLY A 39 -38.72 -26.70 -16.25
C GLY A 39 -37.48 -26.44 -15.39
N GLN A 40 -36.62 -25.53 -15.83
CA GLN A 40 -35.34 -25.21 -15.20
C GLN A 40 -35.24 -23.70 -15.03
N ASP A 41 -34.87 -23.27 -13.82
CA ASP A 41 -34.65 -21.85 -13.52
C ASP A 41 -33.25 -21.42 -13.99
N PHE A 42 -33.18 -20.38 -14.83
CA PHE A 42 -31.90 -19.80 -15.25
C PHE A 42 -31.55 -18.63 -14.34
N GLN A 43 -30.63 -18.84 -13.39
CA GLN A 43 -30.14 -17.73 -12.57
C GLN A 43 -29.38 -16.70 -13.41
N ASP A 44 -29.67 -15.41 -13.20
CA ASP A 44 -28.96 -14.34 -13.90
C ASP A 44 -27.50 -14.25 -13.45
N GLN A 45 -26.59 -14.57 -14.36
CA GLN A 45 -25.15 -14.50 -14.14
C GLN A 45 -24.60 -13.09 -14.32
N PHE A 46 -25.22 -12.09 -13.67
CA PHE A 46 -24.78 -10.69 -13.76
C PHE A 46 -23.31 -10.51 -13.34
N HIS A 47 -22.85 -11.33 -12.39
CA HIS A 47 -21.47 -11.34 -11.89
C HIS A 47 -20.42 -11.79 -12.94
N LEU A 48 -20.83 -12.49 -14.01
CA LEU A 48 -19.94 -12.86 -15.11
C LEU A 48 -19.80 -11.75 -16.15
N ARG A 49 -20.75 -10.81 -16.18
CA ARG A 49 -20.78 -9.72 -17.15
C ARG A 49 -19.90 -8.55 -16.68
N GLY A 50 -19.53 -7.70 -17.62
CA GLY A 50 -18.80 -6.45 -17.34
C GLY A 50 -17.30 -6.64 -17.10
N ARG A 51 -16.64 -5.52 -16.77
CA ARG A 51 -15.18 -5.50 -16.56
C ARG A 51 -14.86 -6.05 -15.18
N LYS A 52 -14.12 -7.16 -15.16
CA LYS A 52 -13.63 -7.81 -13.94
C LYS A 52 -12.62 -6.94 -13.19
N LYS A 53 -12.57 -7.11 -11.87
CA LYS A 53 -11.62 -6.41 -11.02
C LYS A 53 -10.19 -6.87 -11.32
N ALA A 54 -9.20 -6.07 -10.93
CA ALA A 54 -7.80 -6.34 -11.26
C ALA A 54 -7.29 -7.61 -10.58
N GLU A 55 -7.73 -7.87 -9.35
CA GLU A 55 -7.44 -9.01 -8.49
C GLU A 55 -8.10 -10.33 -8.94
N GLU A 56 -9.08 -10.30 -9.86
CA GLU A 56 -9.67 -11.54 -10.38
C GLU A 56 -8.69 -12.34 -11.27
N ARG A 57 -7.68 -11.68 -11.86
CA ARG A 57 -6.66 -12.37 -12.67
C ARG A 57 -5.52 -12.88 -11.77
N PRO A 58 -4.77 -12.01 -11.07
CA PRO A 58 -3.88 -12.39 -9.97
C PRO A 58 -4.58 -12.31 -8.61
N PRO A 59 -5.03 -13.44 -8.02
CA PRO A 59 -5.75 -13.43 -6.73
C PRO A 59 -4.90 -12.87 -5.58
N GLN A 60 -3.59 -13.07 -5.61
CA GLN A 60 -2.64 -12.61 -4.57
C GLN A 60 -2.16 -11.16 -4.77
N LEU A 61 -2.71 -10.44 -5.74
CA LEU A 61 -2.23 -9.09 -6.07
C LEU A 61 -2.35 -8.13 -4.88
N LEU A 62 -3.46 -8.20 -4.14
CA LEU A 62 -3.69 -7.30 -3.01
C LEU A 62 -2.73 -7.60 -1.86
N ASP A 63 -2.51 -8.88 -1.58
CA ASP A 63 -1.59 -9.33 -0.52
C ASP A 63 -0.15 -8.89 -0.82
N HIS A 64 0.32 -9.07 -2.05
CA HIS A 64 1.66 -8.62 -2.45
C HIS A 64 1.79 -7.09 -2.45
N ILE A 65 0.73 -6.36 -2.82
CA ILE A 65 0.72 -4.90 -2.69
C ILE A 65 0.85 -4.49 -1.22
N GLN A 66 0.12 -5.16 -0.33
CA GLN A 66 0.18 -4.90 1.10
C GLN A 66 1.59 -5.20 1.64
N GLU A 67 2.18 -6.34 1.29
CA GLU A 67 3.54 -6.73 1.71
C GLU A 67 4.61 -5.71 1.28
N ILE A 68 4.47 -5.11 0.10
CA ILE A 68 5.39 -4.07 -0.39
C ILE A 68 5.28 -2.76 0.40
N VAL A 69 4.06 -2.41 0.79
CA VAL A 69 3.68 -1.07 1.24
C VAL A 69 3.71 -0.97 2.77
N GLU A 70 3.24 -2.01 3.45
CA GLU A 70 3.11 -2.10 4.91
C GLU A 70 4.40 -1.71 5.66
N PRO A 71 5.60 -2.21 5.31
CA PRO A 71 6.83 -1.90 6.04
C PRO A 71 7.24 -0.42 5.98
N THR A 72 6.73 0.30 4.99
CA THR A 72 7.02 1.73 4.79
C THR A 72 5.85 2.64 5.16
N SER A 73 4.74 2.06 5.60
CA SER A 73 3.55 2.79 5.96
C SER A 73 3.71 3.48 7.30
N GLN A 74 3.19 4.70 7.37
CA GLN A 74 3.19 5.53 8.57
C GLN A 74 1.77 6.02 8.80
N THR A 75 1.26 5.83 10.01
CA THR A 75 -0.01 6.43 10.41
C THR A 75 0.09 7.95 10.37
N ASP A 76 -1.04 8.61 10.09
CA ASP A 76 -1.17 10.06 10.17
C ASP A 76 -0.50 10.61 11.45
N PRO A 77 0.57 11.43 11.32
CA PRO A 77 1.32 11.93 12.46
C PRO A 77 0.49 12.88 13.35
N THR A 78 -0.59 13.45 12.82
CA THR A 78 -1.50 14.30 13.61
C THR A 78 -2.48 13.47 14.44
N PHE A 79 -2.58 12.15 14.19
CA PHE A 79 -3.55 11.23 14.79
C PHE A 79 -5.01 11.70 14.70
N ARG A 80 -5.31 12.64 13.80
CA ARG A 80 -6.68 13.11 13.55
C ARG A 80 -7.44 12.18 12.61
N SER A 81 -6.73 11.35 11.86
CA SER A 81 -7.30 10.37 10.95
C SER A 81 -6.65 9.00 11.11
N THR A 82 -7.37 7.96 10.68
CA THR A 82 -6.87 6.58 10.60
C THR A 82 -6.14 6.30 9.29
N ARG A 83 -5.72 7.35 8.56
CA ARG A 83 -5.06 7.19 7.26
C ARG A 83 -3.63 6.73 7.45
N SER A 84 -3.23 5.76 6.64
CA SER A 84 -1.84 5.32 6.53
C SER A 84 -1.23 5.93 5.28
N TYR A 85 -0.18 6.72 5.46
CA TYR A 85 0.58 7.32 4.38
C TYR A 85 1.78 6.45 4.02
N THR A 86 2.11 6.44 2.73
CA THR A 86 3.31 5.74 2.25
C THR A 86 4.15 6.59 1.31
N PRO A 87 5.49 6.59 1.45
CA PRO A 87 6.37 7.30 0.53
C PRO A 87 6.48 6.62 -0.84
N ILE A 88 6.06 5.36 -0.95
CA ILE A 88 6.14 4.58 -2.19
C ILE A 88 4.99 4.96 -3.12
N THR A 89 5.32 5.37 -4.34
CA THR A 89 4.34 5.68 -5.39
C THR A 89 3.79 4.42 -6.05
N ALA A 90 2.62 4.52 -6.70
CA ALA A 90 2.02 3.40 -7.41
C ALA A 90 2.93 2.84 -8.52
N GLY A 91 3.67 3.70 -9.24
CA GLY A 91 4.68 3.27 -10.21
C GLY A 91 5.83 2.48 -9.58
N MET A 92 6.27 2.86 -8.39
CA MET A 92 7.28 2.08 -7.67
C MET A 92 6.74 0.74 -7.16
N VAL A 93 5.49 0.70 -6.66
CA VAL A 93 4.82 -0.56 -6.31
C VAL A 93 4.77 -1.49 -7.53
N ARG A 94 4.41 -0.96 -8.71
CA ARG A 94 4.40 -1.71 -9.98
C ARG A 94 5.76 -2.34 -10.29
N GLN A 95 6.86 -1.59 -10.14
CA GLN A 95 8.21 -2.12 -10.38
C GLN A 95 8.62 -3.15 -9.32
N LYS A 96 8.23 -2.96 -8.06
CA LYS A 96 8.47 -3.93 -6.97
C LYS A 96 7.72 -5.24 -7.21
N LEU A 97 6.47 -5.19 -7.68
CA LEU A 97 5.72 -6.38 -8.06
C LEU A 97 6.45 -7.19 -9.15
N ILE A 98 7.01 -6.53 -10.17
CA ILE A 98 7.76 -7.20 -11.24
C ILE A 98 9.08 -7.78 -10.70
N SER A 99 9.83 -7.01 -9.91
CA SER A 99 11.16 -7.42 -9.44
C SER A 99 11.14 -8.50 -8.36
N GLN A 100 10.26 -8.37 -7.35
CA GLN A 100 10.16 -9.26 -6.19
C GLN A 100 9.28 -10.48 -6.47
N PHE A 101 8.09 -10.27 -7.04
CA PHE A 101 7.08 -11.32 -7.24
C PHE A 101 7.00 -11.84 -8.69
N LYS A 102 7.93 -11.41 -9.57
CA LYS A 102 8.10 -11.90 -10.95
C LYS A 102 6.85 -11.80 -11.82
N TYR A 103 5.99 -10.82 -11.57
CA TYR A 103 4.83 -10.57 -12.43
C TYR A 103 5.24 -10.16 -13.84
N LYS A 104 4.46 -10.59 -14.84
CA LYS A 104 4.63 -10.15 -16.23
C LYS A 104 3.99 -8.79 -16.43
N ASP A 105 4.66 -7.93 -17.19
CA ASP A 105 4.19 -6.56 -17.48
C ASP A 105 2.77 -6.54 -18.09
N LYS A 106 2.49 -7.46 -19.02
CA LYS A 106 1.18 -7.62 -19.69
C LYS A 106 0.05 -8.05 -18.74
N THR A 107 0.38 -8.75 -17.66
CA THR A 107 -0.62 -9.24 -16.69
C THR A 107 -0.89 -8.25 -15.59
N LEU A 108 0.01 -7.29 -15.37
CA LEU A 108 -0.08 -6.34 -14.29
C LEU A 108 -1.01 -5.19 -14.66
N PRO A 109 -1.89 -4.72 -13.75
CA PRO A 109 -2.63 -3.49 -13.97
C PRO A 109 -1.72 -2.27 -14.23
N CYS A 110 -2.30 -1.26 -14.91
CA CYS A 110 -1.67 0.04 -15.06
C CYS A 110 -1.51 0.75 -13.70
N GLU A 111 -0.59 1.71 -13.63
CA GLU A 111 -0.28 2.48 -12.41
C GLU A 111 -1.52 3.11 -11.77
N ARG A 112 -2.42 3.72 -12.57
CA ARG A 112 -3.68 4.31 -12.09
C ARG A 112 -4.55 3.29 -11.33
N THR A 113 -4.58 2.05 -11.80
CA THR A 113 -5.36 0.97 -11.17
C THR A 113 -4.70 0.53 -9.86
N ILE A 114 -3.37 0.45 -9.82
CA ILE A 114 -2.62 0.16 -8.58
C ILE A 114 -2.85 1.26 -7.55
N LEU A 115 -2.85 2.53 -7.94
CA LEU A 115 -3.21 3.64 -7.06
C LEU A 115 -4.61 3.48 -6.46
N ASN A 116 -5.59 3.11 -7.29
CA ASN A 116 -6.95 2.85 -6.79
C ASN A 116 -6.98 1.67 -5.80
N LYS A 117 -6.14 0.64 -6.01
CA LYS A 117 -6.00 -0.48 -5.08
C LYS A 117 -5.35 -0.10 -3.77
N LEU A 118 -4.32 0.75 -3.80
CA LEU A 118 -3.71 1.31 -2.60
C LEU A 118 -4.75 2.09 -1.78
N ASN A 119 -5.51 2.98 -2.43
CA ASN A 119 -6.56 3.74 -1.76
C ASN A 119 -7.67 2.84 -1.18
N GLN A 120 -8.05 1.76 -1.88
CA GLN A 120 -9.00 0.77 -1.38
C GLN A 120 -8.49 0.01 -0.15
N LEU A 121 -7.18 -0.24 -0.08
CA LEU A 121 -6.52 -0.85 1.07
C LEU A 121 -6.24 0.15 2.21
N GLY A 122 -6.55 1.44 2.02
CA GLY A 122 -6.33 2.48 3.02
C GLY A 122 -4.92 3.11 3.01
N TYR A 123 -4.07 2.75 2.04
CA TYR A 123 -2.75 3.35 1.86
C TYR A 123 -2.80 4.55 0.92
N HIS A 124 -2.23 5.66 1.35
CA HIS A 124 -2.26 6.92 0.64
C HIS A 124 -0.83 7.31 0.26
N PRO A 125 -0.43 7.14 -1.01
CA PRO A 125 0.89 7.55 -1.47
C PRO A 125 1.07 9.06 -1.28
N MET A 126 2.10 9.45 -0.52
CA MET A 126 2.44 10.83 -0.26
C MET A 126 3.95 10.97 -0.26
N LYS A 127 4.45 12.08 -0.84
CA LYS A 127 5.86 12.42 -0.69
C LYS A 127 6.11 12.78 0.78
N VAL A 128 6.76 11.90 1.52
CA VAL A 128 7.20 12.18 2.88
C VAL A 128 8.41 13.11 2.79
N HIS A 129 8.25 14.36 3.19
CA HIS A 129 9.39 15.23 3.45
C HIS A 129 10.02 14.83 4.77
N LYS A 130 11.29 14.42 4.72
CA LYS A 130 12.09 14.36 5.95
C LYS A 130 12.29 15.78 6.46
N CYS A 131 12.35 15.92 7.78
CA CYS A 131 12.64 17.20 8.42
C CYS A 131 13.97 17.72 7.89
N ASN A 132 13.93 18.80 7.12
CA ASN A 132 15.14 19.56 6.82
C ASN A 132 15.47 20.36 8.07
N PRO A 133 16.70 20.28 8.61
CA PRO A 133 17.07 21.09 9.76
C PRO A 133 16.96 22.57 9.40
N LEU A 134 16.42 23.37 10.33
CA LEU A 134 16.38 24.82 10.21
C LEU A 134 17.82 25.34 10.32
N LYS A 135 18.44 25.65 9.17
CA LYS A 135 19.75 26.31 9.13
C LYS A 135 19.56 27.79 9.43
N THR A 136 20.16 28.26 10.50
CA THR A 136 20.26 29.68 10.85
C THR A 136 21.68 30.17 10.60
N PRO A 137 21.90 31.47 10.35
CA PRO A 137 23.26 31.99 10.17
C PRO A 137 24.17 31.73 11.39
N GLU A 138 23.60 31.67 12.60
CA GLU A 138 24.31 31.29 13.83
C GLU A 138 24.82 29.85 13.81
N THR A 139 24.06 28.92 13.20
CA THR A 139 24.50 27.53 13.04
C THR A 139 25.66 27.40 12.06
N ASP A 140 25.67 28.16 10.96
CA ASP A 140 26.75 28.10 9.97
C ASP A 140 28.08 28.60 10.57
N VAL A 141 28.04 29.68 11.37
CA VAL A 141 29.21 30.18 12.12
C VAL A 141 29.75 29.12 13.09
N THR A 142 28.86 28.35 13.73
CA THR A 142 29.26 27.27 14.63
C THR A 142 29.97 26.15 13.88
N PHE A 143 29.48 25.76 12.70
CA PHE A 143 30.13 24.76 11.86
C PHE A 143 31.49 25.24 11.36
N ASP A 144 31.60 26.48 10.89
CA ASP A 144 32.87 27.07 10.44
C ASP A 144 33.92 27.09 11.56
N GLN A 145 33.49 27.43 12.79
CA GLN A 145 34.34 27.40 13.98
C GLN A 145 34.82 25.96 14.29
N VAL A 146 33.92 24.97 14.26
CA VAL A 146 34.28 23.56 14.48
C VAL A 146 35.25 23.07 13.41
N HIS A 147 35.00 23.37 12.13
CA HIS A 147 35.91 23.02 11.04
C HIS A 147 37.30 23.65 11.21
N ARG A 148 37.36 24.90 11.67
CA ARG A 148 38.62 25.57 11.95
C ARG A 148 39.39 24.89 13.09
N ILE A 149 38.70 24.53 14.17
CA ILE A 149 39.30 23.83 15.31
C ILE A 149 39.83 22.45 14.90
N ASN A 150 39.06 21.70 14.12
CA ASN A 150 39.48 20.38 13.62
C ASN A 150 40.69 20.49 12.69
N CYS A 151 40.71 21.47 11.78
CA CYS A 151 41.85 21.71 10.90
C CYS A 151 43.15 22.02 11.68
N VAL A 152 43.05 22.79 12.78
CA VAL A 152 44.20 23.06 13.66
C VAL A 152 44.62 21.79 14.43
N ALA A 153 43.66 20.99 14.87
CA ALA A 153 43.93 19.73 15.55
C ALA A 153 44.67 18.73 14.63
N ASP A 154 44.28 18.64 13.36
CA ASP A 154 44.91 17.77 12.36
C ASP A 154 46.41 18.07 12.14
N LEU A 155 46.78 19.35 12.20
CA LEU A 155 48.16 19.79 11.99
C LEU A 155 49.04 19.67 13.25
N THR A 156 48.43 19.50 14.43
CA THR A 156 49.14 19.55 15.71
C THR A 156 49.52 18.16 16.19
N LYS A 157 50.82 17.85 16.20
CA LYS A 157 51.33 16.56 16.68
C LYS A 157 51.03 16.37 18.18
N GLY A 158 50.13 15.44 18.50
CA GLY A 158 49.73 15.10 19.88
C GLY A 158 48.26 15.36 20.20
N ILE A 159 47.51 16.00 19.29
CA ILE A 159 46.06 16.12 19.37
C ILE A 159 45.44 15.10 18.41
N LEU A 160 44.37 14.42 18.83
CA LEU A 160 43.65 13.46 18.01
C LEU A 160 42.19 13.90 17.89
N GLU A 161 41.69 14.04 16.66
CA GLU A 161 40.26 14.23 16.43
C GLU A 161 39.52 12.92 16.73
N LEU A 162 38.57 12.97 17.67
CA LEU A 162 37.67 11.87 17.96
C LEU A 162 36.28 12.26 17.48
N SER A 163 35.86 11.70 16.35
CA SER A 163 34.45 11.74 15.94
C SER A 163 33.74 10.50 16.47
N MET A 164 32.71 10.74 17.29
CA MET A 164 31.77 9.71 17.70
C MET A 164 30.53 9.80 16.82
N ASP A 165 30.39 8.92 15.83
CA ASP A 165 29.12 8.76 15.12
C ASP A 165 28.13 8.09 16.07
N ALA A 166 27.23 8.87 16.66
CA ALA A 166 26.17 8.36 17.53
C ALA A 166 25.05 7.74 16.68
N LYS A 167 25.40 6.75 15.85
CA LYS A 167 24.44 5.84 15.23
C LYS A 167 24.29 4.58 16.07
N ALA A 168 24.22 4.77 17.39
CA ALA A 168 23.76 3.74 18.30
C ALA A 168 22.29 4.02 18.58
N THR A 169 21.44 3.00 18.41
CA THR A 169 20.13 2.99 19.05
C THR A 169 20.39 2.96 20.57
N LEU A 170 20.56 4.14 21.16
CA LEU A 170 20.48 4.27 22.60
C LEU A 170 19.04 3.91 22.95
N GLY A 171 18.86 2.82 23.69
CA GLY A 171 17.61 2.58 24.40
C GLY A 171 17.41 3.72 25.39
N ILE A 172 16.82 4.83 24.94
CA ILE A 172 16.39 5.92 25.80
C ILE A 172 15.05 5.46 26.41
N GLY A 173 15.18 4.73 27.51
CA GLY A 173 14.13 4.09 28.31
C GLY A 173 14.69 2.80 28.94
N ASP A 174 14.45 2.46 30.20
CA ASP A 174 13.13 2.27 30.78
C ASP A 174 12.76 3.29 31.89
N PHE A 175 11.68 4.04 31.69
CA PHE A 175 10.87 4.47 32.82
C PHE A 175 10.18 3.23 33.41
N SER A 176 10.71 2.68 34.50
CA SER A 176 9.92 1.85 35.40
C SER A 176 10.17 2.26 36.85
N ARG A 177 9.10 2.58 37.57
CA ARG A 177 9.14 2.80 39.02
C ARG A 177 9.50 1.47 39.67
N ARG A 178 10.79 1.29 40.02
CA ARG A 178 11.42 0.08 40.62
C ARG A 178 11.41 -1.17 39.72
N ILE A 179 12.59 -1.62 39.25
CA ILE A 179 13.16 -3.00 39.23
C ILE A 179 14.42 -3.01 38.32
N LYS A 180 15.46 -3.80 38.67
CA LYS A 180 16.82 -3.81 38.04
C LYS A 180 16.90 -4.56 36.71
N CYS A 181 17.78 -4.06 35.82
CA CYS A 181 18.20 -4.66 34.54
C CYS A 181 18.94 -6.01 34.70
N ARG A 182 18.64 -6.96 33.82
CA ARG A 182 19.45 -8.17 33.58
C ARG A 182 19.47 -8.48 32.09
N GLN A 183 20.51 -8.04 31.38
CA GLN A 183 21.01 -8.75 30.20
C GLN A 183 22.43 -8.29 29.87
N LYS A 184 23.34 -9.28 29.80
CA LYS A 184 24.69 -9.17 29.24
C LYS A 184 24.55 -9.14 27.72
N ILE A 185 25.24 -8.21 27.06
CA ILE A 185 25.63 -8.41 25.65
C ILE A 185 27.15 -8.26 25.58
N MET A 186 27.75 -9.33 25.08
CA MET A 186 29.19 -9.51 24.88
C MET A 186 29.59 -9.11 23.46
N HIS A 187 30.87 -8.77 23.35
CA HIS A 187 31.71 -8.59 22.16
C HIS A 187 31.44 -7.39 21.24
N THR A 188 32.13 -6.30 21.56
CA THR A 188 32.48 -5.24 20.61
C THR A 188 33.81 -5.59 19.94
N THR A 189 33.78 -5.94 18.65
CA THR A 189 34.96 -5.80 17.80
C THR A 189 35.10 -4.31 17.46
N MET A 190 35.99 -3.62 18.17
CA MET A 190 36.36 -2.25 17.85
C MET A 190 37.24 -2.25 16.59
N ILE A 191 36.70 -1.79 15.47
CA ILE A 191 37.55 -1.40 14.34
C ILE A 191 37.92 0.07 14.58
N LEU A 192 39.10 0.28 15.14
CA LEU A 192 39.76 1.58 15.17
C LEU A 192 40.22 1.91 13.74
N HIS A 193 39.55 2.82 13.05
CA HIS A 193 40.16 3.50 11.91
C HIS A 193 41.01 4.65 12.45
N GLN A 194 42.31 4.40 12.56
CA GLN A 194 43.27 5.49 12.62
C GLN A 194 43.53 5.96 11.20
N ASN A 195 43.04 7.15 10.86
CA ASN A 195 43.53 7.85 9.68
C ASN A 195 44.95 8.30 9.99
N LYS A 196 45.94 7.51 9.53
CA LYS A 196 47.32 7.96 9.48
C LYS A 196 47.43 8.99 8.37
N SER A 197 47.89 10.19 8.75
CA SER A 197 48.48 11.21 7.87
C SER A 197 49.59 10.63 7.00
#